data_AF-A0A8I1MR97-F1
#
_entry.id   AF-A0A8I1MR97-F1
#
_cell.length_a   1.000
_cell.length_b   1.000
_cell.length_c   1.000
_cell.angle_alpha   90.00
_cell.angle_beta   90.00
_cell.angle_gamma   90.00
#
_symmetry.space_group_name_H-M   'P 1'
#
loop_
_entity.id
_entity.type
_entity.pdbx_description
1 polymer ?
#
loop_
_entity_poly.entity_id
_entity_poly.type
_entity_poly.pdbx_seq_one_letter_code
_entity_poly.pdbx_strand_id
1 'polypeptide(L)' 'MDTILESRELQVERKHFFIEFRENERGRFLRITEEAHGRRNTVIIPSTGLADFERLLNEVLAVNA' A
#
# COMPACT_ATOMS: atom_id res chain seq x y z
N MET A 1 -5.65 -17.88 -5.08
CA MET A 1 -4.73 -17.55 -3.97
C MET A 1 -3.74 -16.55 -4.52
N ASP A 2 -3.48 -15.45 -3.81
CA ASP A 2 -2.52 -14.44 -4.26
C ASP A 2 -1.12 -14.72 -3.70
N THR A 3 -0.10 -14.33 -4.44
CA THR A 3 1.30 -14.47 -4.04
C THR A 3 1.87 -13.11 -3.69
N ILE A 4 2.61 -13.01 -2.59
CA ILE A 4 3.39 -11.83 -2.25
C ILE A 4 4.66 -11.84 -3.09
N LEU A 5 4.85 -10.81 -3.92
CA LEU A 5 6.07 -10.60 -4.68
C LEU A 5 7.08 -9.81 -3.86
N GLU A 6 6.61 -8.81 -3.11
CA GLU A 6 7.45 -8.06 -2.18
C GLU A 6 6.64 -7.46 -1.03
N SER A 7 7.24 -7.30 0.16
CA SER A 7 6.58 -6.66 1.30
C SER A 7 7.50 -5.75 2.12
N ARG A 8 6.92 -4.70 2.70
CA ARG A 8 7.54 -3.84 3.72
C ARG A 8 6.53 -3.56 4.83
N GLU A 9 7.05 -3.37 6.03
CA GLU A 9 6.25 -3.02 7.21
C GLU A 9 6.78 -1.73 7.82
N LEU A 10 5.87 -0.94 8.40
CA LEU A 10 6.21 0.32 9.06
C LEU A 10 5.30 0.52 10.27
N GLN A 11 5.89 0.65 11.46
CA GLN A 11 5.19 1.12 12.66
C GLN A 11 5.34 2.63 12.80
N VAL A 12 4.22 3.34 12.92
CA VAL A 12 4.19 4.77 13.30
C VAL A 12 3.22 4.93 14.46
N GLU A 13 3.73 5.36 15.61
CA GLU A 13 2.97 5.46 16.86
C GLU A 13 2.25 4.14 17.22
N ARG A 14 0.92 4.11 17.06
CA ARG A 14 0.02 2.98 17.34
C ARG A 14 -0.49 2.29 16.08
N LYS A 15 -0.01 2.70 14.90
CA LYS A 15 -0.44 2.19 13.59
C LYS A 15 0.65 1.31 12.99
N HIS A 16 0.28 0.08 12.62
CA HIS A 16 1.12 -0.82 11.82
C HIS A 16 0.66 -0.77 10.37
N PHE A 17 1.56 -0.45 9.45
CA PHE A 17 1.31 -0.47 8.01
C PHE A 17 2.01 -1.67 7.38
N PHE A 18 1.27 -2.42 6.58
CA PHE A 18 1.78 -3.48 5.72
C PHE A 18 1.62 -3.05 4.26
N ILE A 19 2.72 -2.94 3.53
CA ILE A 19 2.76 -2.52 2.13
C ILE A 19 3.26 -3.71 1.33
N GLU A 20 2.38 -4.33 0.56
CA GLU A 20 2.67 -5.57 -0.14
C GLU A 20 2.36 -5.45 -1.62
N PHE A 21 3.32 -5.76 -2.48
CA PHE A 21 3.09 -5.94 -3.90
C PHE A 21 2.77 -7.41 -4.16
N ARG A 22 1.59 -7.67 -4.72
CA ARG A 22 1.02 -9.02 -4.85
C ARG A 22 0.59 -9.31 -6.28
N GLU A 23 0.45 -10.59 -6.61
CA GLU A 23 -0.02 -11.08 -7.91
C GLU A 23 -1.10 -12.14 -7.72
N ASN A 24 -2.13 -12.10 -8.57
CA ASN A 24 -3.12 -13.15 -8.72
C ASN A 24 -3.45 -13.36 -10.20
N GLU A 25 -4.41 -14.24 -10.51
CA GLU A 25 -4.83 -14.54 -11.90
C GLU A 25 -5.32 -13.33 -12.70
N ARG A 26 -5.74 -12.24 -12.04
CA ARG A 26 -6.18 -10.99 -12.67
C ARG A 26 -5.04 -9.99 -12.87
N GLY A 27 -3.83 -10.31 -12.40
CA GLY A 27 -2.63 -9.49 -12.51
C GLY A 27 -2.07 -9.02 -11.18
N ARG A 28 -1.21 -7.99 -11.24
CA ARG A 28 -0.49 -7.44 -10.09
C ARG A 28 -1.18 -6.24 -9.48
N PHE A 29 -1.01 -6.06 -8.18
CA PHE A 29 -1.58 -4.95 -7.41
C PHE A 29 -0.75 -4.67 -6.16
N LEU A 30 -0.80 -3.43 -5.70
CA LEU A 30 -0.31 -3.03 -4.38
C LEU A 30 -1.45 -3.15 -3.37
N ARG A 31 -1.18 -3.76 -2.23
CA ARG A 31 -2.08 -3.80 -1.07
C ARG A 31 -1.44 -3.05 0.08
N ILE A 32 -2.09 -2.00 0.55
CA ILE A 32 -1.69 -1.26 1.74
C ILE A 32 -2.71 -1.58 2.83
N THR A 33 -2.23 -2.11 3.94
CA THR A 33 -3.05 -2.41 5.12
C THR A 33 -2.61 -1.52 6.26
N GLU A 34 -3.55 -0.83 6.90
CA GLU A 34 -3.36 -0.16 8.19
C GLU A 34 -4.00 -1.02 9.29
N GLU A 35 -3.25 -1.28 10.36
CA GLU A 35 -3.76 -1.91 11.57
C GLU A 35 -3.57 -0.97 12.77
N ALA A 36 -4.67 -0.63 13.45
CA ALA A 36 -4.67 0.24 14.63
C ALA A 36 -5.86 -0.08 15.53
N HIS A 37 -5.64 -0.17 16.85
CA HIS A 37 -6.68 -0.47 17.85
C HIS A 37 -7.51 -1.72 17.54
N GLY A 38 -6.85 -2.77 17.02
CA GLY A 38 -7.51 -4.00 16.61
C GLY A 38 -8.41 -3.87 15.38
N ARG A 39 -8.40 -2.72 14.68
CA ARG A 39 -9.08 -2.52 13.40
C ARG A 39 -8.07 -2.61 12.26
N ARG A 40 -8.49 -3.22 11.16
CA ARG A 40 -7.67 -3.41 9.96
C ARG A 40 -8.38 -2.81 8.75
N ASN A 41 -7.77 -1.78 8.17
CA ASN A 41 -8.22 -1.14 6.94
C ASN A 41 -7.31 -1.55 5.79
N THR A 42 -7.84 -1.71 4.58
CA THR A 42 -7.04 -2.11 3.42
C THR A 42 -7.47 -1.35 2.17
N VAL A 43 -6.48 -0.88 1.42
CA VAL A 43 -6.65 -0.32 0.08
C VAL A 43 -5.86 -1.17 -0.91
N ILE A 44 -6.47 -1.43 -2.07
CA ILE A 44 -5.84 -2.14 -3.18
C ILE A 44 -5.72 -1.19 -4.36
N ILE A 45 -4.51 -1.04 -4.90
CA ILE A 45 -4.25 -0.26 -6.11
C ILE A 45 -3.77 -1.21 -7.21
N PRO A 46 -4.51 -1.36 -8.33
CA PRO A 46 -4.05 -2.13 -9.47
C PRO A 46 -2.70 -1.63 -9.99
N SER A 47 -1.82 -2.54 -10.42
CA SER A 47 -0.48 -2.18 -10.90
C SER A 47 -0.47 -1.14 -12.03
N THR A 48 -1.53 -1.10 -12.84
CA THR A 48 -1.71 -0.14 -13.93
C THR A 48 -1.83 1.32 -13.46
N GLY A 49 -2.18 1.56 -12.19
CA GLY A 49 -2.33 2.91 -11.62
C GLY A 49 -1.21 3.34 -10.68
N LEU A 50 -0.18 2.50 -10.47
CA LEU A 50 0.84 2.78 -9.43
C LEU A 50 1.71 3.98 -9.74
N ALA A 51 2.07 4.20 -11.01
CA ALA A 51 2.88 5.36 -11.41
C ALA A 51 2.16 6.68 -11.12
N ASP A 52 0.86 6.77 -11.43
CA ASP A 52 0.06 7.95 -11.11
C ASP A 52 -0.18 8.10 -9.61
N PHE A 53 -0.42 6.99 -8.91
CA PHE A 53 -0.58 6.99 -7.45
C PHE A 53 0.68 7.53 -6.76
N GLU A 54 1.87 7.04 -7.14
CA GLU A 54 3.16 7.51 -6.62
C GLU A 54 3.38 9.00 -6.91
N ARG A 55 3.15 9.42 -8.17
CA ARG A 55 3.29 10.83 -8.55
C ARG A 55 2.39 11.73 -7.72
N LEU A 56 1.11 11.42 -7.61
CA LEU A 56 0.14 12.22 -6.84
C LEU A 56 0.46 12.21 -5.35
N LEU A 57 0.91 11.07 -4.80
CA LEU A 57 1.36 10.99 -3.40
C LEU A 57 2.54 11.94 -3.16
N ASN A 58 3.55 11.91 -4.04
CA ASN A 58 4.71 12.79 -3.93
C ASN A 58 4.33 14.28 -4.07
N GLU A 59 3.43 14.63 -4.99
CA GLU A 59 2.92 16.00 -5.16
C GLU A 59 2.24 16.51 -3.87
N VAL A 60 1.40 15.68 -3.23
CA VAL A 60 0.74 16.03 -1.96
C VAL A 60 1.76 16.16 -0.83
N LEU A 61 2.74 15.26 -0.75
CA LEU A 61 3.77 15.28 0.31
C LEU A 61 4.73 16.46 0.17
N ALA A 62 4.98 16.95 -1.05
CA ALA A 62 5.81 18.13 -1.28
C ALA A 62 5.24 19.41 -0.64
N VAL A 63 3.95 19.44 -0.28
CA VAL A 63 3.35 20.55 0.47
C VAL A 63 3.90 20.65 1.90
N ASN A 64 4.44 19.56 2.44
CA ASN A 64 5.03 19.51 3.78
C ASN A 64 6.55 19.77 3.79
N ALA A 65 7.14 20.14 2.64
CA ALA A 65 8.58 20.41 2.50
C ALA A 65 8.94 21.88 2.72
#